data_AF-A0A519BKG3-F1
#
_entry.id   AF-A0A519BKG3-F1
#
_cell.length_a   1.000
_cell.length_b   1.000
_cell.length_c   1.000
_cell.angle_alpha   90.00
_cell.angle_beta   90.00
_cell.angle_gamma   90.00
#
_symmetry.space_group_name_H-M   'P 1'
#
loop_
_entity.id
_entity.type
_entity.pdbx_description
1 polymer ?
#
loop_
_entity_poly.entity_id
_entity_poly.type
_entity_poly.pdbx_seq_one_letter_code
_entity_poly.pdbx_strand_id
1 'polypeptide(L)'
;MYNYIKKYKFPVYNVRKKKWKFLLFFIDFFLYIFIKKTKNNNFYSSNLSHSKSVKKILLCNGAHIGDVLISANVIPLLQHNNPNIEIGFLGGSWSVNALNEYDNIKHVHIVDHWMLNRSNLSIFKKIKQYYNTRKKVIKEIKNIGYDAAVDMYYFMPNNAMLIWQAGIPMRISYDSAGFSSFLTDVVKWEEKKQHIVNYNLTLFKKLSFNLPERITAYNKLFISSQDINNIKIILDNFNINFGDYIVVHPGTGLKAKKWIFAKWISLIQRLIEKKENIVITGYGKNECIETAEIASKVRGHVINLCDNISFQDFVALVSKAKAIISVDSVASHIGAMTNIPTVCIFSGIPNYFFWSPIGEKTKVIHLDIPCSPCYKREGCEKMDCLNNINVNLVIDTLYNIL
;
A
#
# COMPACT_ATOMS: atom_id res chain seq x y z
N MET A 1 -15.29 0.58 -34.46
CA MET A 1 -14.14 1.36 -33.95
C MET A 1 -14.56 2.72 -33.40
N TYR A 2 -15.23 3.56 -34.20
CA TYR A 2 -15.67 4.91 -33.83
C TYR A 2 -16.45 5.02 -32.50
N ASN A 3 -17.49 4.19 -32.27
CA ASN A 3 -18.28 4.25 -31.04
C ASN A 3 -17.53 3.79 -29.76
N TYR A 4 -16.52 2.92 -29.89
CA TYR A 4 -15.65 2.54 -28.76
C TYR A 4 -14.68 3.69 -28.44
N ILE A 5 -14.09 4.29 -29.46
CA ILE A 5 -13.21 5.47 -29.32
C ILE A 5 -13.98 6.67 -28.72
N LYS A 6 -15.25 6.87 -29.10
CA LYS A 6 -16.10 7.95 -28.57
C LYS A 6 -16.50 7.72 -27.11
N LYS A 7 -16.74 6.46 -26.72
CA LYS A 7 -17.08 6.07 -25.33
C LYS A 7 -15.85 6.07 -24.40
N TYR A 8 -14.66 5.76 -24.92
CA TYR A 8 -13.47 5.48 -24.11
C TYR A 8 -12.23 6.35 -24.42
N LYS A 9 -12.32 7.46 -25.19
CA LYS A 9 -11.23 8.43 -25.51
C LYS A 9 -9.83 7.86 -25.22
N PHE A 10 -9.15 7.22 -26.18
CA PHE A 10 -7.84 6.53 -25.99
C PHE A 10 -7.50 6.25 -24.51
N PRO A 11 -8.01 5.15 -23.94
CA PRO A 11 -7.97 4.96 -22.48
C PRO A 11 -6.53 5.09 -21.97
N VAL A 12 -6.37 5.83 -20.87
CA VAL A 12 -5.06 6.06 -20.26
C VAL A 12 -4.64 4.77 -19.56
N TYR A 13 -4.01 3.87 -20.30
CA TYR A 13 -3.51 2.63 -19.72
C TYR A 13 -2.31 2.89 -18.81
N ASN A 14 -2.54 2.76 -17.51
CA ASN A 14 -1.54 2.76 -16.47
C ASN A 14 -0.89 1.38 -16.39
N VAL A 15 0.16 1.20 -17.19
CA VAL A 15 0.97 -0.02 -17.26
C VAL A 15 2.42 0.28 -16.99
N ARG A 16 3.13 -0.68 -16.40
CA ARG A 16 4.57 -0.53 -16.10
C ARG A 16 5.47 -0.45 -17.34
N LYS A 17 5.11 -1.06 -18.49
CA LYS A 17 5.92 -1.00 -19.72
C LYS A 17 5.08 -0.53 -20.90
N LYS A 18 5.60 0.40 -21.71
CA LYS A 18 4.89 0.99 -22.87
C LYS A 18 4.27 -0.04 -23.82
N LYS A 19 4.96 -1.16 -24.10
CA LYS A 19 4.46 -2.25 -24.96
C LYS A 19 3.13 -2.85 -24.50
N TRP A 20 2.84 -2.84 -23.20
CA TRP A 20 1.56 -3.33 -22.67
C TRP A 20 0.40 -2.39 -23.00
N LYS A 21 0.63 -1.08 -23.22
CA LYS A 21 -0.46 -0.15 -23.56
C LYS A 21 -1.12 -0.54 -24.87
N PHE A 22 -0.31 -0.84 -25.88
CA PHE A 22 -0.80 -1.25 -27.20
C PHE A 22 -1.50 -2.59 -27.11
N LEU A 23 -0.87 -3.59 -26.46
CA LEU A 23 -1.49 -4.91 -26.31
C LEU A 23 -2.83 -4.86 -25.57
N LEU A 24 -2.91 -4.11 -24.46
CA LEU A 24 -4.16 -3.94 -23.72
C LEU A 24 -5.24 -3.24 -24.53
N PHE A 25 -4.88 -2.24 -25.35
CA PHE A 25 -5.82 -1.58 -26.24
C PHE A 25 -6.50 -2.59 -27.18
N PHE A 26 -5.73 -3.47 -27.83
CA PHE A 26 -6.33 -4.50 -28.70
C PHE A 26 -7.17 -5.50 -27.91
N ILE A 27 -6.67 -5.96 -26.76
CA ILE A 27 -7.40 -6.89 -25.89
C ILE A 27 -8.76 -6.28 -25.52
N ASP A 28 -8.79 -5.07 -25.00
CA ASP A 28 -10.04 -4.41 -24.59
C ASP A 28 -10.96 -4.11 -25.78
N PHE A 29 -10.40 -3.75 -26.93
CA PHE A 29 -11.17 -3.53 -28.16
C PHE A 29 -11.88 -4.80 -28.63
N PHE A 30 -11.17 -5.92 -28.71
CA PHE A 30 -11.75 -7.20 -29.10
C PHE A 30 -12.71 -7.75 -28.05
N LEU A 31 -12.39 -7.59 -26.76
CA LEU A 31 -13.30 -7.91 -25.66
C LEU A 31 -14.60 -7.11 -25.77
N TYR A 32 -14.53 -5.81 -26.04
CA TYR A 32 -15.72 -4.98 -26.23
C TYR A 32 -16.59 -5.45 -27.39
N ILE A 33 -15.98 -5.77 -28.54
CA ILE A 33 -16.73 -6.32 -29.70
C ILE A 33 -17.39 -7.64 -29.33
N PHE A 34 -16.66 -8.55 -28.67
CA PHE A 34 -17.17 -9.84 -28.24
C PHE A 34 -18.36 -9.69 -27.27
N ILE A 35 -18.22 -8.85 -26.25
CA ILE A 35 -19.26 -8.60 -25.23
C ILE A 35 -20.51 -7.96 -25.83
N LYS A 36 -20.34 -7.05 -26.80
CA LYS A 36 -21.47 -6.44 -27.51
C LYS A 36 -22.24 -7.46 -28.34
N LYS A 37 -21.56 -8.47 -28.90
CA LYS A 37 -22.19 -9.55 -29.68
C LYS A 37 -22.92 -10.56 -28.81
N THR A 38 -22.40 -10.89 -27.63
CA THR A 38 -22.97 -11.96 -26.79
C THR A 38 -24.26 -11.60 -26.07
N LYS A 39 -24.61 -10.30 -25.95
CA LYS A 39 -25.78 -9.81 -25.18
C LYS A 39 -25.90 -10.43 -23.78
N ASN A 40 -24.81 -10.90 -23.19
CA ASN A 40 -24.84 -11.60 -21.91
C ASN A 40 -25.02 -10.59 -20.77
N ASN A 41 -26.15 -10.68 -20.06
CA ASN A 41 -26.52 -9.76 -18.97
C ASN A 41 -25.49 -9.72 -17.83
N ASN A 42 -24.67 -10.76 -17.65
CA ASN A 42 -23.61 -10.78 -16.63
C ASN A 42 -22.53 -9.71 -16.83
N PHE A 43 -22.35 -9.20 -18.06
CA PHE A 43 -21.43 -8.09 -18.31
C PHE A 43 -22.01 -6.73 -17.91
N TYR A 44 -23.34 -6.60 -17.91
CA TYR A 44 -24.04 -5.33 -17.83
C TYR A 44 -24.77 -5.10 -16.49
N SER A 45 -24.94 -6.11 -15.64
CA SER A 45 -25.88 -5.98 -14.52
C SER A 45 -25.37 -5.10 -13.36
N SER A 46 -25.74 -3.83 -13.37
CA SER A 46 -25.96 -3.02 -12.16
C SER A 46 -27.47 -2.83 -11.95
N ASN A 47 -28.21 -3.89 -11.58
CA ASN A 47 -29.63 -3.82 -11.18
C ASN A 47 -29.81 -3.86 -9.65
N LEU A 48 -28.78 -3.46 -8.90
CA LEU A 48 -29.00 -2.87 -7.60
C LEU A 48 -29.45 -1.44 -7.91
N SER A 49 -30.76 -1.18 -7.84
CA SER A 49 -31.23 0.19 -7.66
C SER A 49 -30.33 0.82 -6.60
N HIS A 50 -29.92 2.07 -6.75
CA HIS A 50 -29.15 2.81 -5.74
C HIS A 50 -29.81 2.80 -4.33
N SER A 51 -30.99 2.16 -4.18
CA SER A 51 -31.73 1.89 -2.95
C SER A 51 -31.41 0.58 -2.20
N LYS A 52 -30.73 -0.43 -2.76
CA LYS A 52 -30.35 -1.64 -1.98
C LYS A 52 -29.01 -1.43 -1.27
N SER A 53 -29.02 -1.44 0.06
CA SER A 53 -27.82 -1.35 0.89
C SER A 53 -26.89 -2.53 0.64
N VAL A 54 -25.64 -2.28 0.25
CA VAL A 54 -24.59 -3.30 0.15
C VAL A 54 -24.35 -3.92 1.53
N LYS A 55 -24.49 -5.25 1.63
CA LYS A 55 -24.30 -6.01 2.88
C LYS A 55 -22.96 -6.75 2.89
N LYS A 56 -22.52 -7.25 1.74
CA LYS A 56 -21.23 -7.92 1.57
C LYS A 56 -20.40 -7.22 0.50
N ILE A 57 -19.23 -6.73 0.87
CA ILE A 57 -18.33 -6.02 -0.04
C ILE A 57 -16.95 -6.66 -0.10
N LEU A 58 -16.42 -6.83 -1.30
CA LEU A 58 -15.06 -7.29 -1.55
C LEU A 58 -14.17 -6.10 -1.91
N LEU A 59 -13.17 -5.82 -1.08
CA LEU A 59 -12.11 -4.85 -1.36
C LEU A 59 -10.98 -5.55 -2.11
N CYS A 60 -10.49 -5.00 -3.21
CA CYS A 60 -9.39 -5.60 -3.96
C CYS A 60 -8.20 -4.64 -4.05
N ASN A 61 -7.01 -5.13 -3.70
CA ASN A 61 -5.74 -4.50 -4.07
C ASN A 61 -4.62 -5.57 -4.12
N GLY A 62 -4.15 -5.88 -5.33
CA GLY A 62 -3.13 -6.91 -5.55
C GLY A 62 -1.69 -6.47 -5.28
N ALA A 63 -1.47 -5.21 -4.90
CA ALA A 63 -0.14 -4.63 -4.76
C ALA A 63 0.56 -5.04 -3.44
N HIS A 64 1.47 -4.22 -2.94
CA HIS A 64 2.32 -4.59 -1.80
C HIS A 64 1.71 -4.12 -0.47
N ILE A 65 2.37 -4.46 0.64
CA ILE A 65 1.86 -4.23 2.00
C ILE A 65 1.41 -2.77 2.19
N GLY A 66 2.22 -1.78 1.80
CA GLY A 66 1.87 -0.37 1.93
C GLY A 66 0.59 0.00 1.16
N ASP A 67 0.44 -0.45 -0.09
CA ASP A 67 -0.77 -0.21 -0.89
C ASP A 67 -2.02 -0.80 -0.23
N VAL A 68 -1.89 -2.01 0.32
CA VAL A 68 -2.98 -2.73 1.00
C VAL A 68 -3.39 -2.02 2.30
N LEU A 69 -2.44 -1.60 3.12
CA LEU A 69 -2.72 -0.86 4.36
C LEU A 69 -3.35 0.51 4.07
N ILE A 70 -2.85 1.24 3.06
CA ILE A 70 -3.48 2.50 2.63
C ILE A 70 -4.91 2.23 2.14
N SER A 71 -5.15 1.13 1.44
CA SER A 71 -6.48 0.77 0.96
C SER A 71 -7.44 0.39 2.09
N ALA A 72 -6.94 -0.25 3.14
CA ALA A 72 -7.72 -0.60 4.33
C ALA A 72 -8.26 0.62 5.10
N ASN A 73 -7.75 1.83 4.84
CA ASN A 73 -8.26 3.06 5.46
C ASN A 73 -9.71 3.40 5.09
N VAL A 74 -10.29 2.77 4.08
CA VAL A 74 -11.72 2.93 3.76
C VAL A 74 -12.62 2.12 4.69
N ILE A 75 -12.09 1.11 5.40
CA ILE A 75 -12.89 0.17 6.20
C ILE A 75 -13.72 0.86 7.29
N PRO A 76 -13.17 1.77 8.12
CA PRO A 76 -13.97 2.44 9.14
C PRO A 76 -15.12 3.27 8.56
N LEU A 77 -14.96 3.83 7.35
CA LEU A 77 -16.01 4.56 6.65
C LEU A 77 -17.15 3.64 6.21
N LEU A 78 -16.83 2.42 5.78
CA LEU A 78 -17.81 1.40 5.43
C LEU A 78 -18.64 1.00 6.64
N GLN A 79 -17.99 0.76 7.77
CA GLN A 79 -18.65 0.35 9.02
C GLN A 79 -19.49 1.47 9.63
N HIS A 80 -19.05 2.72 9.52
CA HIS A 80 -19.86 3.87 9.92
C HIS A 80 -21.18 3.95 9.14
N ASN A 81 -21.14 3.64 7.84
CA ASN A 81 -22.33 3.64 6.98
C ASN A 81 -23.23 2.41 7.17
N ASN A 82 -22.62 1.26 7.45
CA ASN A 82 -23.34 0.02 7.72
C ASN A 82 -22.53 -0.82 8.73
N PRO A 83 -22.87 -0.78 10.04
CA PRO A 83 -22.14 -1.52 11.07
C PRO A 83 -22.13 -3.03 10.87
N ASN A 84 -23.12 -3.57 10.14
CA ASN A 84 -23.25 -4.99 9.84
C ASN A 84 -22.67 -5.38 8.48
N ILE A 85 -21.93 -4.49 7.81
CA ILE A 85 -21.31 -4.80 6.53
C ILE A 85 -20.24 -5.88 6.71
N GLU A 86 -20.35 -6.95 5.93
CA GLU A 86 -19.37 -8.02 5.88
C GLU A 86 -18.33 -7.69 4.82
N ILE A 87 -17.08 -7.53 5.25
CA ILE A 87 -15.97 -7.07 4.42
C ILE A 87 -15.05 -8.27 4.11
N GLY A 88 -14.82 -8.49 2.83
CA GLY A 88 -13.74 -9.33 2.33
C GLY A 88 -12.61 -8.49 1.77
N PHE A 89 -11.39 -8.99 1.80
CA PHE A 89 -10.24 -8.36 1.16
C PHE A 89 -9.49 -9.35 0.26
N LEU A 90 -9.25 -8.96 -0.99
CA LEU A 90 -8.50 -9.72 -1.98
C LEU A 90 -7.15 -9.04 -2.28
N GLY A 91 -6.07 -9.81 -2.18
CA GLY A 91 -4.71 -9.36 -2.48
C GLY A 91 -3.73 -10.51 -2.66
N GLY A 92 -2.43 -10.21 -2.74
CA GLY A 92 -1.38 -11.22 -2.83
C GLY A 92 -0.98 -11.76 -1.46
N SER A 93 -0.48 -13.00 -1.40
CA SER A 93 0.01 -13.64 -0.15
C SER A 93 1.09 -12.83 0.57
N TRP A 94 1.83 -12.01 -0.17
CA TRP A 94 2.88 -11.12 0.35
C TRP A 94 2.35 -9.84 1.02
N SER A 95 1.06 -9.53 0.91
CA SER A 95 0.50 -8.27 1.42
C SER A 95 -0.70 -8.46 2.34
N VAL A 96 -1.55 -9.44 2.08
CA VAL A 96 -2.80 -9.59 2.86
C VAL A 96 -2.58 -10.03 4.30
N ASN A 97 -1.46 -10.67 4.63
CA ASN A 97 -1.16 -11.03 6.02
C ASN A 97 -0.99 -9.82 6.94
N ALA A 98 -0.70 -8.63 6.38
CA ALA A 98 -0.67 -7.38 7.13
C ALA A 98 -2.09 -6.91 7.56
N LEU A 99 -3.13 -7.57 7.05
CA LEU A 99 -4.52 -7.30 7.40
C LEU A 99 -5.06 -8.21 8.50
N ASN A 100 -4.28 -9.18 9.00
CA ASN A 100 -4.74 -10.14 10.02
C ASN A 100 -5.24 -9.45 11.30
N GLU A 101 -4.73 -8.25 11.60
CA GLU A 101 -5.14 -7.43 12.75
C GLU A 101 -6.48 -6.70 12.55
N TYR A 102 -7.02 -6.68 11.34
CA TYR A 102 -8.32 -6.05 11.09
C TYR A 102 -9.43 -7.03 11.41
N ASP A 103 -9.90 -7.04 12.66
CA ASP A 103 -11.09 -7.82 13.11
C ASP A 103 -12.33 -7.59 12.23
N ASN A 104 -12.38 -6.41 11.59
CA ASN A 104 -13.45 -5.98 10.71
C ASN A 104 -13.42 -6.63 9.31
N ILE A 105 -12.36 -7.36 8.96
CA ILE A 105 -12.24 -8.12 7.72
C ILE A 105 -12.57 -9.58 8.00
N LYS A 106 -13.75 -10.02 7.54
CA LYS A 106 -14.25 -11.37 7.79
C LYS A 106 -13.60 -12.43 6.88
N HIS A 107 -13.19 -12.03 5.68
CA HIS A 107 -12.64 -12.95 4.68
C HIS A 107 -11.40 -12.38 4.02
N VAL A 108 -10.30 -13.13 4.07
CA VAL A 108 -9.07 -12.80 3.34
C VAL A 108 -8.90 -13.75 2.16
N HIS A 109 -8.73 -13.18 0.97
CA HIS A 109 -8.68 -13.89 -0.30
C HIS A 109 -7.32 -13.67 -0.97
N ILE A 110 -6.65 -14.77 -1.34
CA ILE A 110 -5.30 -14.73 -1.90
C ILE A 110 -5.32 -15.00 -3.40
N VAL A 111 -4.76 -14.07 -4.18
CA VAL A 111 -4.42 -14.26 -5.58
C VAL A 111 -3.00 -13.78 -5.88
N ASP A 112 -2.11 -14.73 -6.14
CA ASP A 112 -0.70 -14.44 -6.35
C ASP A 112 -0.42 -14.11 -7.82
N HIS A 113 -0.87 -12.94 -8.26
CA HIS A 113 -0.69 -12.53 -9.65
C HIS A 113 0.79 -12.50 -10.05
N TRP A 114 1.15 -13.25 -11.10
CA TRP A 114 2.54 -13.50 -11.51
C TRP A 114 3.34 -12.21 -11.79
N MET A 115 2.71 -11.16 -12.32
CA MET A 115 3.35 -9.85 -12.57
C MET A 115 3.61 -9.02 -11.31
N LEU A 116 2.89 -9.28 -10.21
CA LEU A 116 3.05 -8.57 -8.94
C LEU A 116 3.91 -9.35 -7.94
N ASN A 117 4.01 -10.67 -8.12
CA ASN A 117 4.84 -11.54 -7.30
C ASN A 117 6.34 -11.24 -7.46
N ARG A 118 6.96 -10.71 -6.40
CA ARG A 118 8.38 -10.32 -6.33
C ARG A 118 9.32 -11.43 -5.85
N SER A 119 8.83 -12.64 -5.59
CA SER A 119 9.68 -13.76 -5.18
C SER A 119 10.73 -14.11 -6.24
N ASN A 120 11.77 -14.82 -5.83
CA ASN A 120 12.81 -15.34 -6.73
C ASN A 120 12.36 -16.60 -7.52
N LEU A 121 11.06 -16.92 -7.50
CA LEU A 121 10.52 -18.04 -8.28
C LEU A 121 10.64 -17.79 -9.79
N SER A 122 10.80 -18.87 -10.56
CA SER A 122 10.77 -18.79 -12.02
C SER A 122 9.39 -18.34 -12.53
N ILE A 123 9.37 -17.74 -13.73
CA ILE A 123 8.14 -17.24 -14.34
C ILE A 123 7.06 -18.32 -14.48
N PHE A 124 7.43 -19.54 -14.85
CA PHE A 124 6.52 -20.68 -14.96
C PHE A 124 5.89 -21.04 -13.62
N LYS A 125 6.68 -21.07 -12.54
CA LYS A 125 6.17 -21.32 -11.19
C LYS A 125 5.20 -20.23 -10.75
N LYS A 126 5.51 -18.95 -11.03
CA LYS A 126 4.62 -17.82 -10.74
C LYS A 126 3.30 -17.90 -11.50
N ILE A 127 3.33 -18.27 -12.78
CA ILE A 127 2.11 -18.43 -13.60
C ILE A 127 1.27 -19.61 -13.08
N LYS A 128 1.89 -20.75 -12.76
CA LYS A 128 1.20 -21.90 -12.17
C LYS A 128 0.56 -21.55 -10.82
N GLN A 129 1.29 -20.85 -9.96
CA GLN A 129 0.80 -20.36 -8.67
C GLN A 129 -0.39 -19.41 -8.85
N TYR A 130 -0.28 -18.45 -9.77
CA TYR A 130 -1.38 -17.54 -10.10
C TYR A 130 -2.62 -18.31 -10.57
N TYR A 131 -2.48 -19.26 -11.48
CA TYR A 131 -3.61 -20.05 -11.98
C TYR A 131 -4.31 -20.83 -10.86
N ASN A 132 -3.54 -21.48 -9.98
CA ASN A 132 -4.07 -22.26 -8.87
C ASN A 132 -4.79 -21.38 -7.85
N THR A 133 -4.14 -20.30 -7.39
CA THR A 133 -4.72 -19.35 -6.42
C THR A 133 -5.97 -18.69 -7.00
N ARG A 134 -5.93 -18.29 -8.27
CA ARG A 134 -7.07 -17.69 -8.98
C ARG A 134 -8.27 -18.63 -9.08
N LYS A 135 -8.08 -19.92 -9.37
CA LYS A 135 -9.18 -20.90 -9.40
C LYS A 135 -9.83 -21.07 -8.04
N LYS A 136 -9.00 -21.21 -7.00
CA LYS A 136 -9.45 -21.35 -5.61
C LYS A 136 -10.28 -20.15 -5.18
N VAL A 137 -9.73 -18.95 -5.36
CA VAL A 137 -10.36 -17.71 -4.88
C VAL A 137 -11.67 -17.39 -5.61
N ILE A 138 -11.81 -17.72 -6.91
CA ILE A 138 -13.08 -17.57 -7.62
C ILE A 138 -14.18 -18.44 -7.00
N LYS A 139 -13.84 -19.67 -6.58
CA LYS A 139 -14.80 -20.56 -5.91
C LYS A 139 -15.18 -20.02 -4.53
N GLU A 140 -14.20 -19.54 -3.76
CA GLU A 140 -14.45 -18.94 -2.44
C GLU A 140 -15.37 -17.72 -2.52
N ILE A 141 -15.05 -16.77 -3.41
CA ILE A 141 -15.82 -15.55 -3.60
C ILE A 141 -17.25 -15.86 -4.05
N LYS A 142 -17.42 -16.84 -4.95
CA LYS A 142 -18.76 -17.31 -5.38
C LYS A 142 -19.57 -17.85 -4.21
N ASN A 143 -18.95 -18.66 -3.35
CA ASN A 143 -19.63 -19.27 -2.21
C ASN A 143 -20.05 -18.23 -1.16
N ILE A 144 -19.26 -17.17 -0.97
CA ILE A 144 -19.59 -16.09 -0.02
C ILE A 144 -20.72 -15.21 -0.55
N GLY A 145 -20.74 -14.96 -1.87
CA GLY A 145 -21.79 -14.20 -2.54
C GLY A 145 -21.73 -12.71 -2.21
N TYR A 146 -20.65 -12.03 -2.60
CA TYR A 146 -20.52 -10.57 -2.43
C TYR A 146 -21.50 -9.78 -3.31
N ASP A 147 -22.08 -8.71 -2.77
CA ASP A 147 -22.95 -7.80 -3.51
C ASP A 147 -22.14 -6.84 -4.41
N ALA A 148 -20.96 -6.46 -3.94
CA ALA A 148 -20.11 -5.48 -4.59
C ALA A 148 -18.64 -5.82 -4.47
N ALA A 149 -17.86 -5.45 -5.48
CA ALA A 149 -16.40 -5.45 -5.43
C ALA A 149 -15.85 -4.08 -5.86
N VAL A 150 -14.88 -3.58 -5.11
CA VAL A 150 -14.16 -2.34 -5.39
C VAL A 150 -12.69 -2.66 -5.58
N ASP A 151 -12.21 -2.60 -6.82
CA ASP A 151 -10.78 -2.75 -7.13
C ASP A 151 -10.10 -1.40 -7.13
N MET A 152 -9.31 -1.16 -6.08
CA MET A 152 -8.61 0.09 -5.81
C MET A 152 -7.28 0.19 -6.59
N TYR A 153 -6.84 -0.89 -7.24
CA TYR A 153 -5.59 -0.87 -7.97
C TYR A 153 -5.77 -0.30 -9.39
N TYR A 154 -5.33 0.94 -9.57
CA TYR A 154 -5.47 1.70 -10.83
C TYR A 154 -4.43 1.33 -11.91
N PHE A 155 -3.50 0.41 -11.62
CA PHE A 155 -2.51 -0.10 -12.57
C PHE A 155 -2.84 -1.52 -13.04
N MET A 156 -2.37 -1.89 -14.24
CA MET A 156 -2.32 -3.30 -14.65
C MET A 156 -1.19 -4.03 -13.89
N PRO A 157 -1.44 -5.23 -13.33
CA PRO A 157 -2.67 -6.03 -13.45
C PRO A 157 -3.76 -5.71 -12.42
N ASN A 158 -5.01 -5.74 -12.88
CA ASN A 158 -6.20 -5.61 -12.04
C ASN A 158 -6.95 -6.93 -11.85
N ASN A 159 -8.02 -6.89 -11.07
CA ASN A 159 -8.88 -8.02 -10.72
C ASN A 159 -10.22 -8.02 -11.48
N ALA A 160 -10.45 -7.10 -12.43
CA ALA A 160 -11.74 -6.90 -13.10
C ALA A 160 -12.31 -8.21 -13.71
N MET A 161 -11.46 -8.97 -14.41
CA MET A 161 -11.85 -10.27 -14.98
C MET A 161 -12.14 -11.32 -13.90
N LEU A 162 -11.40 -11.32 -12.79
CA LEU A 162 -11.58 -12.26 -11.68
C LEU A 162 -12.92 -12.02 -10.97
N ILE A 163 -13.22 -10.76 -10.60
CA ILE A 163 -14.47 -10.41 -9.93
C ILE A 163 -15.70 -10.64 -10.83
N TRP A 164 -15.57 -10.43 -12.14
CA TRP A 164 -16.61 -10.79 -13.11
C TRP A 164 -16.82 -12.31 -13.20
N GLN A 165 -15.74 -13.11 -13.29
CA GLN A 165 -15.87 -14.58 -13.32
C GLN A 165 -16.43 -15.15 -12.02
N ALA A 166 -16.22 -14.46 -10.90
CA ALA A 166 -16.83 -14.77 -9.62
C ALA A 166 -18.32 -14.40 -9.54
N GLY A 167 -18.87 -13.71 -10.55
CA GLY A 167 -20.29 -13.37 -10.62
C GLY A 167 -20.72 -12.25 -9.69
N ILE A 168 -19.80 -11.44 -9.17
CA ILE A 168 -20.13 -10.31 -8.30
C ILE A 168 -20.93 -9.28 -9.12
N PRO A 169 -22.14 -8.87 -8.72
CA PRO A 169 -23.01 -8.05 -9.56
C PRO A 169 -22.47 -6.64 -9.73
N MET A 170 -22.10 -5.94 -8.65
CA MET A 170 -21.52 -4.58 -8.76
C MET A 170 -20.00 -4.62 -8.74
N ARG A 171 -19.35 -4.08 -9.77
CA ARG A 171 -17.90 -4.18 -10.00
C ARG A 171 -17.35 -2.81 -10.34
N ILE A 172 -16.72 -2.17 -9.36
CA ILE A 172 -16.24 -0.79 -9.42
C ILE A 172 -14.71 -0.77 -9.54
N SER A 173 -14.19 -0.01 -10.50
CA SER A 173 -12.75 0.32 -10.57
C SER A 173 -12.49 1.46 -11.56
N TYR A 174 -11.22 1.82 -11.71
CA TYR A 174 -10.76 2.79 -12.70
C TYR A 174 -10.64 2.19 -14.11
N ASP A 175 -10.85 3.02 -15.14
CA ASP A 175 -10.64 2.64 -16.55
C ASP A 175 -9.15 2.50 -16.93
N SER A 176 -8.23 2.93 -16.07
CA SER A 176 -6.80 3.00 -16.39
C SER A 176 -6.07 1.66 -16.35
N ALA A 177 -6.64 0.66 -15.69
CA ALA A 177 -5.95 -0.60 -15.48
C ALA A 177 -6.21 -1.65 -16.58
N GLY A 178 -7.03 -1.35 -17.60
CA GLY A 178 -7.46 -2.32 -18.63
C GLY A 178 -8.67 -3.15 -18.21
N PHE A 179 -9.22 -3.97 -19.10
CA PHE A 179 -10.31 -4.91 -18.78
C PHE A 179 -11.61 -4.24 -18.27
N SER A 180 -11.82 -2.96 -18.58
CA SER A 180 -12.96 -2.18 -18.07
C SER A 180 -14.31 -2.69 -18.55
N SER A 181 -14.35 -3.45 -19.65
CA SER A 181 -15.58 -4.13 -20.13
C SER A 181 -16.12 -5.18 -19.16
N PHE A 182 -15.31 -5.63 -18.19
CA PHE A 182 -15.77 -6.52 -17.12
C PHE A 182 -16.32 -5.76 -15.91
N LEU A 183 -16.20 -4.43 -15.84
CA LEU A 183 -16.72 -3.60 -14.76
C LEU A 183 -18.15 -3.14 -15.08
N THR A 184 -18.96 -2.95 -14.04
CA THR A 184 -20.30 -2.32 -14.19
C THR A 184 -20.21 -0.81 -14.00
N ASP A 185 -19.35 -0.38 -13.08
CA ASP A 185 -19.28 1.00 -12.60
C ASP A 185 -17.84 1.50 -12.77
N VAL A 186 -17.59 2.07 -13.93
CA VAL A 186 -16.27 2.57 -14.30
C VAL A 186 -16.11 4.00 -13.82
N VAL A 187 -15.00 4.27 -13.14
CA VAL A 187 -14.55 5.62 -12.79
C VAL A 187 -13.41 6.01 -13.71
N LYS A 188 -13.47 7.21 -14.28
CA LYS A 188 -12.40 7.72 -15.15
C LYS A 188 -11.18 8.06 -14.30
N TRP A 189 -10.01 7.55 -14.66
CA TRP A 189 -8.75 7.93 -14.03
C TRP A 189 -8.27 9.29 -14.52
N GLU A 190 -7.97 10.18 -13.58
CA GLU A 190 -7.35 11.49 -13.85
C GLU A 190 -6.26 11.76 -12.80
N GLU A 191 -5.03 11.99 -13.24
CA GLU A 191 -3.94 12.36 -12.34
C GLU A 191 -4.15 13.80 -11.82
N LYS A 192 -4.21 13.94 -10.50
CA LYS A 192 -4.50 15.15 -9.73
C LYS A 192 -3.52 15.19 -8.57
N LYS A 193 -3.20 16.37 -8.04
CA LYS A 193 -2.34 16.51 -6.84
C LYS A 193 -3.12 16.08 -5.59
N GLN A 194 -3.29 14.77 -5.38
CA GLN A 194 -3.98 14.19 -4.22
C GLN A 194 -3.40 12.84 -3.81
N HIS A 195 -3.60 12.46 -2.54
CA HIS A 195 -3.16 11.18 -1.99
C HIS A 195 -3.96 9.99 -2.53
N ILE A 196 -3.30 8.82 -2.67
CA ILE A 196 -3.92 7.62 -3.25
C ILE A 196 -5.14 7.13 -2.45
N VAL A 197 -5.17 7.36 -1.15
CA VAL A 197 -6.36 7.06 -0.32
C VAL A 197 -7.60 7.81 -0.78
N ASN A 198 -7.46 9.03 -1.32
CA ASN A 198 -8.57 9.84 -1.83
C ASN A 198 -9.03 9.38 -3.22
N TYR A 199 -8.12 8.78 -4.00
CA TYR A 199 -8.50 7.99 -5.16
C TYR A 199 -9.29 6.75 -4.75
N ASN A 200 -8.89 6.05 -3.70
CA ASN A 200 -9.67 4.91 -3.20
C ASN A 200 -11.07 5.38 -2.79
N LEU A 201 -11.17 6.44 -1.98
CA LEU A 201 -12.44 7.05 -1.54
C LEU A 201 -13.37 7.41 -2.71
N THR A 202 -12.80 7.91 -3.83
CA THR A 202 -13.57 8.28 -5.02
C THR A 202 -14.32 7.11 -5.63
N LEU A 203 -13.76 5.88 -5.59
CA LEU A 203 -14.46 4.69 -6.08
C LEU A 203 -15.70 4.38 -5.24
N PHE A 204 -15.65 4.62 -3.92
CA PHE A 204 -16.78 4.39 -3.03
C PHE A 204 -17.91 5.40 -3.19
N LYS A 205 -17.70 6.53 -3.89
CA LYS A 205 -18.80 7.47 -4.24
C LYS A 205 -19.82 6.84 -5.22
N LYS A 206 -19.50 5.70 -5.83
CA LYS A 206 -20.46 4.88 -6.60
C LYS A 206 -21.42 4.08 -5.71
N LEU A 207 -21.14 4.01 -4.42
CA LEU A 207 -22.01 3.41 -3.41
C LEU A 207 -22.82 4.51 -2.72
N SER A 208 -24.01 4.17 -2.25
CA SER A 208 -24.89 5.05 -1.47
C SER A 208 -24.38 5.19 -0.02
N PHE A 209 -23.13 5.64 0.16
CA PHE A 209 -22.50 5.89 1.45
C PHE A 209 -22.30 7.38 1.69
N ASN A 210 -22.52 7.82 2.92
CA ASN A 210 -22.10 9.12 3.43
C ASN A 210 -20.58 9.08 3.65
N LEU A 211 -19.85 9.76 2.77
CA LEU A 211 -18.38 9.76 2.75
C LEU A 211 -17.86 11.16 2.99
N PRO A 212 -16.71 11.31 3.68
CA PRO A 212 -16.06 12.61 3.81
C PRO A 212 -15.63 13.13 2.43
N GLU A 213 -15.37 14.44 2.34
CA GLU A 213 -14.85 15.04 1.11
C GLU A 213 -13.46 14.46 0.77
N ARG A 214 -12.61 14.32 1.79
CA ARG A 214 -11.25 13.77 1.72
C ARG A 214 -10.83 13.13 3.04
N ILE A 215 -9.89 12.21 2.96
CA ILE A 215 -9.13 11.64 4.08
C ILE A 215 -7.81 12.40 4.17
N THR A 216 -7.53 12.98 5.34
CA THR A 216 -6.34 13.80 5.63
C THR A 216 -5.34 13.13 6.57
N ALA A 217 -5.76 12.07 7.26
CA ALA A 217 -4.91 11.24 8.11
C ALA A 217 -5.38 9.79 8.01
N TYR A 218 -4.46 8.85 8.23
CA TYR A 218 -4.84 7.44 8.30
C TYR A 218 -5.66 7.13 9.56
N ASN A 219 -6.52 6.12 9.44
CA ASN A 219 -7.14 5.46 10.57
C ASN A 219 -6.10 4.69 11.38
N LYS A 220 -6.35 4.57 12.69
CA LYS A 220 -5.47 3.83 13.58
C LYS A 220 -5.47 2.35 13.24
N LEU A 221 -4.28 1.76 13.20
CA LEU A 221 -4.15 0.30 13.13
C LEU A 221 -4.66 -0.31 14.43
N PHE A 222 -5.31 -1.47 14.32
CA PHE A 222 -5.50 -2.35 15.46
C PHE A 222 -4.17 -3.01 15.80
N ILE A 223 -3.92 -3.18 17.09
CA ILE A 223 -2.71 -3.79 17.63
C ILE A 223 -3.15 -4.65 18.79
N SER A 224 -2.91 -5.96 18.70
CA SER A 224 -3.33 -6.87 19.75
C SER A 224 -2.55 -6.63 21.06
N SER A 225 -3.18 -6.97 22.19
CA SER A 225 -2.48 -6.95 23.48
C SER A 225 -1.32 -7.95 23.54
N GLN A 226 -1.40 -9.04 22.77
CA GLN A 226 -0.34 -10.03 22.67
C GLN A 226 0.92 -9.44 22.02
N ASP A 227 0.79 -8.71 20.90
CA ASP A 227 1.93 -8.11 20.22
C ASP A 227 2.59 -7.00 21.07
N ILE A 228 1.78 -6.23 21.81
CA ILE A 228 2.29 -5.26 22.79
C ILE A 228 3.11 -5.97 23.87
N ASN A 229 2.62 -7.10 24.40
CA ASN A 229 3.32 -7.87 25.42
C ASN A 229 4.61 -8.51 24.88
N ASN A 230 4.59 -9.06 23.67
CA ASN A 230 5.79 -9.62 23.02
C ASN A 230 6.90 -8.56 22.92
N ILE A 231 6.55 -7.36 22.43
CA ILE A 231 7.50 -6.26 22.33
C ILE A 231 7.96 -5.78 23.70
N LYS A 232 7.08 -5.76 24.70
CA LYS A 232 7.48 -5.42 26.06
C LYS A 232 8.58 -6.36 26.56
N ILE A 233 8.40 -7.67 26.40
CA ILE A 233 9.40 -8.68 26.80
C ILE A 233 10.73 -8.46 26.07
N ILE A 234 10.69 -8.17 24.76
CA ILE A 234 11.89 -7.91 23.97
C ILE A 234 12.61 -6.65 24.48
N LEU A 235 11.90 -5.55 24.75
CA LEU A 235 12.50 -4.30 25.21
C LEU A 235 13.01 -4.37 26.65
N ASP A 236 12.35 -5.13 27.51
CA ASP A 236 12.77 -5.36 28.91
C ASP A 236 14.16 -6.02 28.95
N ASN A 237 14.51 -6.88 27.98
CA ASN A 237 15.87 -7.46 27.86
C ASN A 237 16.98 -6.42 27.62
N PHE A 238 16.61 -5.24 27.13
CA PHE A 238 17.52 -4.11 26.89
C PHE A 238 17.32 -2.96 27.88
N ASN A 239 16.47 -3.14 28.91
CA ASN A 239 16.10 -2.11 29.89
C ASN A 239 15.52 -0.83 29.24
N ILE A 240 14.69 -0.98 28.21
CA ILE A 240 14.01 0.14 27.55
C ILE A 240 12.51 0.11 27.84
N ASN A 241 11.94 1.25 28.23
CA ASN A 241 10.49 1.39 28.38
C ASN A 241 9.83 1.87 27.08
N PHE A 242 8.51 1.71 27.01
CA PHE A 242 7.69 2.37 26.00
C PHE A 242 7.84 3.89 26.05
N GLY A 243 7.92 4.54 24.89
CA GLY A 243 8.09 5.98 24.76
C GLY A 243 9.54 6.47 24.88
N ASP A 244 10.49 5.62 25.27
CA ASP A 244 11.88 6.01 25.55
C ASP A 244 12.87 5.69 24.42
N TYR A 245 12.38 5.31 23.24
CA TYR A 245 13.22 4.93 22.10
C TYR A 245 12.70 5.47 20.76
N ILE A 246 13.62 5.70 19.84
CA ILE A 246 13.35 6.09 18.46
C ILE A 246 13.60 4.88 17.57
N VAL A 247 12.61 4.54 16.75
CA VAL A 247 12.76 3.50 15.73
C VAL A 247 13.41 4.11 14.48
N VAL A 248 14.47 3.48 13.98
CA VAL A 248 15.10 3.85 12.71
C VAL A 248 14.95 2.69 11.72
N HIS A 249 14.32 2.96 10.59
CA HIS A 249 14.10 1.97 9.54
C HIS A 249 14.71 2.43 8.21
N PRO A 250 15.97 2.07 7.92
CA PRO A 250 16.65 2.47 6.68
C PRO A 250 16.15 1.70 5.44
N GLY A 251 15.49 0.55 5.67
CA GLY A 251 15.04 -0.40 4.65
C GLY A 251 13.97 0.13 3.69
N THR A 252 14.01 -0.38 2.45
CA THR A 252 13.02 -0.04 1.42
C THR A 252 13.01 -1.07 0.29
N GLY A 253 11.81 -1.32 -0.26
CA GLY A 253 11.61 -2.26 -1.35
C GLY A 253 12.16 -1.80 -2.71
N LEU A 254 12.74 -0.60 -2.81
CA LEU A 254 13.40 -0.11 -4.03
C LEU A 254 14.75 0.50 -3.68
N LYS A 255 15.86 -0.13 -4.11
CA LYS A 255 17.24 0.28 -3.77
C LYS A 255 17.51 1.76 -4.04
N ALA A 256 16.98 2.32 -5.12
CA ALA A 256 17.16 3.73 -5.47
C ALA A 256 16.49 4.72 -4.50
N LYS A 257 15.61 4.26 -3.59
CA LYS A 257 15.01 5.10 -2.54
C LYS A 257 15.86 5.16 -1.27
N LYS A 258 16.94 4.38 -1.17
CA LYS A 258 17.79 4.37 0.03
C LYS A 258 18.43 5.74 0.23
N TRP A 259 18.41 6.21 1.47
CA TRP A 259 19.21 7.36 1.86
C TRP A 259 20.68 6.95 2.01
N ILE A 260 21.60 7.91 1.92
CA ILE A 260 23.03 7.65 1.92
C ILE A 260 23.44 6.94 3.21
N PHE A 261 24.12 5.80 3.09
CA PHE A 261 24.56 4.97 4.21
C PHE A 261 25.32 5.76 5.30
N ALA A 262 26.28 6.61 4.91
CA ALA A 262 27.04 7.44 5.85
C ALA A 262 26.14 8.45 6.63
N LYS A 263 25.02 8.87 6.03
CA LYS A 263 24.06 9.77 6.70
C LYS A 263 23.23 9.04 7.75
N TRP A 264 22.92 7.76 7.57
CA TRP A 264 22.31 6.94 8.62
C TRP A 264 23.21 6.82 9.85
N ILE A 265 24.49 6.53 9.65
CA ILE A 265 25.47 6.45 10.75
C ILE A 265 25.54 7.78 11.47
N SER A 266 25.71 8.89 10.74
CA SER A 266 25.78 10.24 11.33
C SER A 266 24.49 10.63 12.06
N LEU A 267 23.31 10.27 11.53
CA LEU A 267 22.02 10.50 12.19
C LEU A 267 21.96 9.76 13.52
N ILE A 268 22.22 8.46 13.52
CA ILE A 268 22.12 7.62 14.71
C ILE A 268 23.15 8.04 15.76
N GLN A 269 24.39 8.30 15.36
CA GLN A 269 25.44 8.79 16.25
C GLN A 269 25.00 10.07 16.99
N ARG A 270 24.41 11.03 16.27
CA ARG A 270 23.95 12.30 16.87
C ARG A 270 22.72 12.13 17.77
N LEU A 271 21.85 11.17 17.50
CA LEU A 271 20.73 10.86 18.39
C LEU A 271 21.23 10.19 19.68
N ILE A 272 22.22 9.31 19.59
CA ILE A 272 22.89 8.71 20.75
C ILE A 272 23.57 9.79 21.61
N GLU A 273 24.27 10.74 20.99
CA GLU A 273 24.89 11.88 21.70
C GLU A 273 23.86 12.77 22.42
N LYS A 274 22.62 12.78 21.92
CA LYS A 274 21.47 13.42 22.58
C LYS A 274 20.78 12.53 23.63
N LYS A 275 21.38 11.38 23.95
CA LYS A 275 20.90 10.39 24.93
C LYS A 275 19.58 9.70 24.53
N GLU A 276 19.28 9.62 23.24
CA GLU A 276 18.13 8.86 22.74
C GLU A 276 18.49 7.37 22.64
N ASN A 277 17.58 6.49 23.05
CA ASN A 277 17.71 5.06 22.75
C ASN A 277 17.29 4.78 21.31
N ILE A 278 18.08 3.98 20.59
CA ILE A 278 17.85 3.70 19.17
C ILE A 278 17.54 2.22 18.95
N VAL A 279 16.43 1.96 18.28
CA VAL A 279 16.05 0.63 17.80
C VAL A 279 16.06 0.64 16.26
N ILE A 280 17.02 -0.06 15.66
CA ILE A 280 17.08 -0.25 14.21
C ILE A 280 16.22 -1.44 13.80
N THR A 281 15.45 -1.30 12.73
CA THR A 281 14.61 -2.36 12.16
C THR A 281 14.87 -2.53 10.66
N GLY A 282 14.48 -3.68 10.12
CA GLY A 282 14.63 -4.04 8.71
C GLY A 282 14.09 -5.45 8.48
N TYR A 283 13.97 -5.86 7.23
CA TYR A 283 13.51 -7.20 6.88
C TYR A 283 14.33 -7.83 5.75
N GLY A 284 14.75 -9.07 5.97
CA GLY A 284 15.48 -9.87 5.01
C GLY A 284 16.98 -9.54 4.90
N LYS A 285 17.71 -10.47 4.28
CA LYS A 285 19.18 -10.54 4.27
C LYS A 285 19.89 -9.21 4.00
N ASN A 286 19.48 -8.47 2.95
CA ASN A 286 20.19 -7.25 2.54
C ASN A 286 20.03 -6.11 3.55
N GLU A 287 18.84 -5.96 4.14
CA GLU A 287 18.59 -4.93 5.15
C GLU A 287 19.28 -5.31 6.47
N CYS A 288 19.36 -6.60 6.80
CA CYS A 288 20.06 -7.03 8.02
C CYS A 288 21.58 -6.86 7.94
N ILE A 289 22.17 -7.06 6.77
CA ILE A 289 23.59 -6.70 6.54
C ILE A 289 23.78 -5.19 6.74
N GLU A 290 22.96 -4.37 6.08
CA GLU A 290 23.07 -2.91 6.15
C GLU A 290 22.87 -2.37 7.57
N THR A 291 21.86 -2.84 8.29
CA THR A 291 21.56 -2.42 9.67
C THR A 291 22.64 -2.87 10.65
N ALA A 292 23.20 -4.08 10.49
CA ALA A 292 24.32 -4.55 11.29
C ALA A 292 25.59 -3.72 11.03
N GLU A 293 25.86 -3.35 9.78
CA GLU A 293 26.98 -2.46 9.44
C GLU A 293 26.80 -1.04 9.97
N ILE A 294 25.56 -0.52 10.01
CA ILE A 294 25.28 0.78 10.64
C ILE A 294 25.53 0.68 12.14
N ALA A 295 25.00 -0.36 12.80
CA ALA A 295 25.13 -0.56 14.24
C ALA A 295 26.59 -0.73 14.69
N SER A 296 27.44 -1.37 13.89
CA SER A 296 28.86 -1.55 14.22
C SER A 296 29.72 -0.29 14.04
N LYS A 297 29.22 0.71 13.30
CA LYS A 297 29.96 1.96 12.98
C LYS A 297 29.60 3.14 13.89
N VAL A 298 28.60 3.00 14.76
CA VAL A 298 28.23 4.02 15.74
C VAL A 298 28.87 3.72 17.10
N ARG A 299 29.17 4.78 17.86
CA ARG A 299 29.69 4.68 19.23
C ARG A 299 28.53 4.79 20.21
N GLY A 300 28.15 3.68 20.81
CA GLY A 300 27.05 3.59 21.77
C GLY A 300 26.29 2.27 21.61
N HIS A 301 25.22 2.10 22.39
CA HIS A 301 24.37 0.94 22.27
C HIS A 301 23.22 1.21 21.30
N VAL A 302 23.04 0.31 20.32
CA VAL A 302 21.92 0.32 19.39
C VAL A 302 21.33 -1.08 19.35
N ILE A 303 20.02 -1.17 19.50
CA ILE A 303 19.30 -2.44 19.42
C ILE A 303 18.95 -2.67 17.96
N ASN A 304 19.46 -3.75 17.37
CA ASN A 304 19.11 -4.13 16.01
C ASN A 304 18.13 -5.30 16.01
N LEU A 305 16.88 -5.04 15.65
CA LEU A 305 15.81 -6.03 15.56
C LEU A 305 15.51 -6.44 14.10
N CYS A 306 16.41 -6.19 13.15
CA CYS A 306 16.21 -6.61 11.76
C CYS A 306 15.94 -8.11 11.66
N ASP A 307 14.81 -8.47 11.04
CA ASP A 307 14.36 -9.86 10.82
C ASP A 307 14.26 -10.73 12.10
N ASN A 308 14.23 -10.09 13.29
CA ASN A 308 14.12 -10.76 14.60
C ASN A 308 12.73 -10.60 15.25
N ILE A 309 11.81 -9.91 14.59
CA ILE A 309 10.44 -9.67 15.06
C ILE A 309 9.45 -9.90 13.92
N SER A 310 8.22 -10.31 14.25
CA SER A 310 7.16 -10.44 13.25
C SER A 310 6.71 -9.07 12.72
N PHE A 311 5.90 -9.06 11.65
CA PHE A 311 5.32 -7.81 11.15
C PHE A 311 4.38 -7.17 12.19
N GLN A 312 3.60 -7.99 12.91
CA GLN A 312 2.72 -7.56 13.99
C GLN A 312 3.51 -6.94 15.15
N ASP A 313 4.58 -7.61 15.59
CA ASP A 313 5.49 -7.10 16.61
C ASP A 313 6.14 -5.78 16.14
N PHE A 314 6.50 -5.64 14.86
CA PHE A 314 7.00 -4.38 14.32
C PHE A 314 5.96 -3.25 14.42
N VAL A 315 4.70 -3.50 14.10
CA VAL A 315 3.62 -2.51 14.28
C VAL A 315 3.48 -2.13 15.76
N ALA A 316 3.51 -3.11 16.67
CA ALA A 316 3.44 -2.87 18.11
C ALA A 316 4.63 -2.04 18.62
N LEU A 317 5.85 -2.37 18.19
CA LEU A 317 7.08 -1.61 18.47
C LEU A 317 6.94 -0.16 18.02
N VAL A 318 6.54 0.08 16.78
CA VAL A 318 6.37 1.45 16.28
C VAL A 318 5.30 2.21 17.09
N SER A 319 4.19 1.57 17.45
CA SER A 319 3.12 2.22 18.22
C SER A 319 3.49 2.65 19.64
N LYS A 320 4.56 2.08 20.20
CA LYS A 320 5.07 2.36 21.53
C LYS A 320 6.41 3.11 21.51
N ALA A 321 6.87 3.53 20.34
CA ALA A 321 8.08 4.32 20.19
C ALA A 321 7.83 5.80 20.49
N LYS A 322 8.89 6.51 20.87
CA LYS A 322 8.94 7.98 20.95
C LYS A 322 8.69 8.62 19.59
N ALA A 323 9.33 8.06 18.56
CA ALA A 323 9.24 8.47 17.17
C ALA A 323 9.74 7.37 16.23
N ILE A 324 9.45 7.52 14.94
CA ILE A 324 10.07 6.73 13.88
C ILE A 324 10.68 7.62 12.80
N ILE A 325 11.87 7.23 12.33
CA ILE A 325 12.54 7.82 11.17
C ILE A 325 12.74 6.72 10.13
N SER A 326 12.24 6.93 8.92
CA SER A 326 12.44 5.98 7.82
C SER A 326 12.51 6.67 6.47
N VAL A 327 12.88 5.94 5.43
CA VAL A 327 12.60 6.37 4.05
C VAL A 327 11.13 6.15 3.70
N ASP A 328 10.74 6.52 2.47
CA ASP A 328 9.50 6.08 1.80
C ASP A 328 9.47 4.54 1.69
N SER A 329 8.93 3.92 2.75
CA SER A 329 8.67 2.49 2.91
C SER A 329 7.44 2.27 3.80
N VAL A 330 7.03 1.01 3.97
CA VAL A 330 5.89 0.63 4.82
C VAL A 330 6.03 1.15 6.26
N ALA A 331 7.26 1.27 6.76
CA ALA A 331 7.54 1.76 8.11
C ALA A 331 6.98 3.17 8.34
N SER A 332 7.16 4.08 7.37
CA SER A 332 6.63 5.45 7.46
C SER A 332 5.11 5.51 7.52
N HIS A 333 4.43 4.61 6.80
CA HIS A 333 2.97 4.52 6.85
C HIS A 333 2.48 3.96 8.19
N ILE A 334 3.18 2.97 8.75
CA ILE A 334 2.87 2.43 10.08
C ILE A 334 3.05 3.49 11.16
N GLY A 335 4.11 4.30 11.10
CA GLY A 335 4.28 5.45 12.00
C GLY A 335 3.10 6.41 11.94
N ALA A 336 2.69 6.79 10.73
CA ALA A 336 1.52 7.65 10.54
C ALA A 336 0.21 7.02 11.03
N MET A 337 0.00 5.72 10.78
CA MET A 337 -1.19 4.99 11.22
C MET A 337 -1.22 4.74 12.74
N THR A 338 -0.08 4.71 13.41
CA THR A 338 -0.01 4.57 14.88
C THR A 338 -0.03 5.92 15.60
N ASN A 339 -0.09 7.03 14.85
CA ASN A 339 -0.11 8.41 15.31
C ASN A 339 1.06 8.78 16.24
N ILE A 340 2.23 8.21 15.98
CA ILE A 340 3.49 8.63 16.62
C ILE A 340 4.22 9.67 15.77
N PRO A 341 5.07 10.52 16.37
CA PRO A 341 5.98 11.39 15.62
C PRO A 341 6.74 10.60 14.54
N THR A 342 6.53 10.96 13.28
CA THR A 342 7.02 10.20 12.12
C THR A 342 7.75 11.12 11.17
N VAL A 343 9.04 10.85 10.92
CA VAL A 343 9.84 11.53 9.91
C VAL A 343 10.08 10.59 8.73
N CYS A 344 9.55 10.94 7.56
CA CYS A 344 9.75 10.20 6.32
C CYS A 344 10.75 10.94 5.42
N ILE A 345 11.83 10.28 5.00
CA ILE A 345 12.76 10.77 3.98
C ILE A 345 12.26 10.29 2.62
N PHE A 346 11.78 11.20 1.78
CA PHE A 346 11.01 10.84 0.59
C PHE A 346 11.74 11.20 -0.71
N SER A 347 12.12 10.18 -1.48
CA SER A 347 12.80 10.34 -2.76
C SER A 347 11.94 11.06 -3.81
N GLY A 348 12.58 11.78 -4.74
CA GLY A 348 11.92 12.35 -5.93
C GLY A 348 11.59 11.33 -7.03
N ILE A 349 11.59 10.02 -6.72
CA ILE A 349 11.30 8.96 -7.69
C ILE A 349 9.78 8.80 -7.87
N PRO A 350 9.00 8.38 -6.85
CA PRO A 350 7.55 8.34 -6.97
C PRO A 350 6.93 9.72 -6.74
N ASN A 351 5.68 9.88 -7.18
CA ASN A 351 4.90 11.08 -6.90
C ASN A 351 4.64 11.19 -5.39
N TYR A 352 5.25 12.20 -4.75
CA TYR A 352 5.12 12.44 -3.32
C TYR A 352 3.66 12.68 -2.91
N PHE A 353 2.87 13.41 -3.71
CA PHE A 353 1.46 13.63 -3.41
C PHE A 353 0.65 12.35 -3.33
N PHE A 354 1.07 11.29 -4.03
CA PHE A 354 0.33 10.02 -4.08
C PHE A 354 0.61 9.12 -2.90
N TRP A 355 1.88 9.07 -2.49
CA TRP A 355 2.42 7.98 -1.66
C TRP A 355 3.02 8.46 -0.34
N SER A 356 3.03 9.76 -0.07
CA SER A 356 3.44 10.28 1.22
C SER A 356 2.63 9.67 2.36
N PRO A 357 3.22 9.24 3.48
CA PRO A 357 2.43 8.93 4.67
C PRO A 357 1.66 10.17 5.11
N ILE A 358 0.39 9.99 5.51
CA ILE A 358 -0.48 11.06 6.00
C ILE A 358 -0.90 10.78 7.44
N GLY A 359 -0.60 11.71 8.34
CA GLY A 359 -0.88 11.60 9.77
C GLY A 359 -0.64 12.94 10.45
N GLU A 360 -1.28 13.15 11.61
CA GLU A 360 -1.23 14.44 12.33
C GLU A 360 0.19 14.79 12.79
N LYS A 361 0.93 13.77 13.25
CA LYS A 361 2.32 13.90 13.71
C LYS A 361 3.34 13.44 12.66
N THR A 362 2.97 13.46 11.39
CA THR A 362 3.83 13.01 10.29
C THR A 362 4.45 14.19 9.56
N LYS A 363 5.77 14.19 9.43
CA LYS A 363 6.52 15.11 8.58
C LYS A 363 7.25 14.33 7.50
N VAL A 364 7.12 14.80 6.27
CA VAL A 364 7.85 14.22 5.16
C VAL A 364 8.83 15.23 4.61
N ILE A 365 10.09 14.81 4.53
CA ILE A 365 11.18 15.57 3.97
C ILE A 365 11.28 15.18 2.50
N HIS A 366 10.76 16.06 1.65
CA HIS A 366 10.80 15.96 0.20
C HIS A 366 11.42 17.24 -0.37
N LEU A 367 12.40 17.09 -1.26
CA LEU A 367 13.00 18.24 -1.94
C LEU A 367 12.24 18.49 -3.25
N ASP A 368 11.67 19.69 -3.39
CA ASP A 368 11.05 20.14 -4.63
C ASP A 368 12.13 20.49 -5.66
N ILE A 369 12.47 19.50 -6.50
CA ILE A 369 13.49 19.62 -7.54
C ILE A 369 12.89 19.37 -8.93
N PRO A 370 13.43 19.95 -10.01
CA PRO A 370 12.78 19.95 -11.33
C PRO A 370 12.46 18.58 -11.92
N CYS A 371 13.20 17.53 -11.53
CA CYS A 371 12.96 16.19 -12.03
C CYS A 371 11.93 15.38 -11.21
N SER A 372 11.45 15.90 -10.07
CA SER A 372 10.53 15.20 -9.16
C SER A 372 9.06 15.38 -9.59
N PRO A 373 8.25 14.31 -9.73
CA PRO A 373 8.64 12.90 -9.71
C PRO A 373 9.26 12.43 -11.03
N CYS A 374 10.39 11.70 -10.98
CA CYS A 374 11.07 11.25 -12.20
C CYS A 374 10.67 9.84 -12.65
N TYR A 375 10.06 9.05 -11.76
CA TYR A 375 9.68 7.65 -11.96
C TYR A 375 10.83 6.70 -12.39
N LYS A 376 12.09 7.11 -12.26
CA LYS A 376 13.28 6.30 -12.58
C LYS A 376 13.55 5.28 -11.48
N ARG A 377 13.09 4.04 -11.68
CA ARG A 377 13.16 2.97 -10.66
C ARG A 377 14.58 2.59 -10.23
N GLU A 378 15.53 2.66 -11.16
CA GLU A 378 16.94 2.39 -10.87
C GLU A 378 17.67 3.63 -10.30
N GLY A 379 16.97 4.76 -10.14
CA GLY A 379 17.56 6.05 -9.79
C GLY A 379 18.06 6.83 -11.01
N CYS A 380 18.52 8.05 -10.76
CA CYS A 380 19.32 8.83 -11.71
C CYS A 380 20.75 8.95 -11.16
N GLU A 381 21.69 9.40 -11.98
CA GLU A 381 23.10 9.55 -11.57
C GLU A 381 23.26 10.51 -10.38
N LYS A 382 22.53 11.63 -10.36
CA LYS A 382 22.72 12.69 -9.36
C LYS A 382 22.11 12.37 -7.99
N MET A 383 20.95 11.71 -7.98
CA MET A 383 20.16 11.46 -6.76
C MET A 383 19.98 12.67 -5.82
N ASP A 384 20.00 13.92 -6.34
CA ASP A 384 19.93 15.16 -5.56
C ASP A 384 18.75 15.19 -4.57
N CYS A 385 17.61 14.58 -4.94
CA CYS A 385 16.43 14.49 -4.08
C CYS A 385 16.65 13.78 -2.73
N LEU A 386 17.67 12.93 -2.62
CA LEU A 386 18.07 12.25 -1.39
C LEU A 386 19.44 12.73 -0.92
N ASN A 387 20.36 12.97 -1.86
CA ASN A 387 21.73 13.39 -1.56
C ASN A 387 21.77 14.75 -0.87
N ASN A 388 20.84 15.67 -1.17
CA ASN A 388 20.82 17.00 -0.56
C ASN A 388 20.01 17.05 0.76
N ILE A 389 19.36 15.95 1.17
CA ILE A 389 18.72 15.86 2.48
C ILE A 389 19.80 15.65 3.53
N ASN A 390 20.08 16.67 4.34
CA ASN A 390 21.13 16.65 5.35
C ASN A 390 20.65 16.11 6.70
N VAL A 391 21.58 15.56 7.49
CA VAL A 391 21.28 14.98 8.81
C VAL A 391 20.67 16.02 9.77
N ASN A 392 21.14 17.27 9.74
CA ASN A 392 20.56 18.38 10.51
C ASN A 392 19.06 18.52 10.23
N LEU A 393 18.66 18.60 8.96
CA LEU A 393 17.26 18.73 8.57
C LEU A 393 16.40 17.60 9.13
N VAL A 394 16.88 16.36 9.12
CA VAL A 394 16.15 15.20 9.68
C VAL A 394 15.99 15.33 11.20
N ILE A 395 17.06 15.69 11.91
CA ILE A 395 17.06 15.87 13.37
C ILE A 395 16.17 17.05 13.78
N ASP A 396 16.30 18.19 13.12
CA ASP A 396 15.51 19.39 13.40
C ASP A 396 14.02 19.11 13.13
N THR A 397 13.71 18.41 12.04
CA THR A 397 12.34 17.98 11.72
C THR A 397 11.79 17.06 12.81
N LEU A 398 12.58 16.11 13.31
CA LEU A 398 12.19 15.20 14.39
C LEU A 398 11.87 15.97 15.68
N TYR A 399 12.78 16.82 16.16
CA TYR A 399 12.58 17.54 17.41
C TYR A 399 11.49 18.61 17.33
N ASN A 400 11.10 19.06 16.13
CA ASN A 400 9.95 19.94 15.94
C ASN A 400 8.59 19.23 16.10
N ILE A 401 8.55 17.90 16.12
CA ILE A 401 7.31 17.11 16.23
C ILE A 401 7.29 16.14 17.43
N LEU A 402 8.38 16.08 18.18
CA LEU A 402 8.45 15.50 19.52
C LEU A 402 7.88 16.50 20.51
#